data_AF-A0A7V9R6H3-F1
#
_entry.id   AF-A0A7V9R6H3-F1
#
_cell.length_a   1.000
_cell.length_b   1.000
_cell.length_c   1.000
_cell.angle_alpha   90.00
_cell.angle_beta   90.00
_cell.angle_gamma   90.00
#
_symmetry.space_group_name_H-M   'P 1'
#
loop_
_entity.id
_entity.type
_entity.pdbx_description
1 polymer ?
#
loop_
_entity_poly.entity_id
_entity_poly.type
_entity_poly.pdbx_seq_one_letter_code
_entity_poly.pdbx_strand_id
1 'polypeptide(L)'
;MLDEGAAIYLPPDLPHAFRVDSDSARILTLTTPAGFADFVRTAGIPAEGDVPATWEFDLGRVMSAAPEYGIEILGPPPDNPPLPPEREPR
;
A
#
# COMPACT_ATOMS: atom_id res chain seq x y z
N MET A 1 -13.49 7.94 -0.56
CA MET A 1 -13.36 7.26 0.75
C MET A 1 -14.01 5.90 0.64
N LEU A 2 -13.31 4.86 1.07
CA LEU A 2 -13.87 3.50 1.16
C LEU A 2 -14.17 3.22 2.63
N ASP A 3 -15.37 2.71 2.90
CA ASP A 3 -15.77 2.29 4.25
C ASP A 3 -15.48 0.78 4.45
N GLU A 4 -15.61 0.31 5.69
CA GLU A 4 -15.43 -1.11 6.03
C GLU A 4 -16.29 -2.03 5.14
N GLY A 5 -15.69 -3.10 4.62
CA GLY A 5 -16.34 -4.07 3.72
C GLY A 5 -16.43 -3.64 2.26
N ALA A 6 -16.01 -2.42 1.92
CA ALA A 6 -15.93 -1.99 0.53
C ALA A 6 -14.82 -2.73 -0.24
N ALA A 7 -15.02 -2.89 -1.55
CA ALA A 7 -14.04 -3.41 -2.48
C ALA A 7 -13.85 -2.45 -3.65
N ILE A 8 -12.62 -2.38 -4.15
CA ILE A 8 -12.25 -1.58 -5.32
C ILE A 8 -11.40 -2.42 -6.26
N TYR A 9 -11.58 -2.22 -7.57
CA TYR A 9 -10.72 -2.80 -8.60
C TYR A 9 -9.77 -1.73 -9.11
N LEU A 10 -8.47 -2.01 -9.07
CA LEU A 10 -7.41 -1.15 -9.59
C LEU A 10 -6.85 -1.83 -10.85
N PRO A 11 -7.20 -1.32 -12.05
CA PRO A 11 -6.76 -1.96 -13.29
C PRO A 11 -5.25 -1.82 -13.51
N PRO A 12 -4.63 -2.75 -14.26
CA PRO A 12 -3.25 -2.61 -14.69
C PRO A 12 -3.07 -1.33 -15.53
N ASP A 13 -1.85 -0.80 -15.54
CA ASP A 13 -1.43 0.39 -16.30
C ASP A 13 -2.18 1.70 -15.96
N LEU A 14 -3.00 1.69 -14.90
CA LEU A 14 -3.59 2.90 -14.33
C LEU A 14 -2.88 3.26 -13.02
N PRO A 15 -2.23 4.44 -12.94
CA PRO A 15 -1.64 4.92 -11.71
C PRO A 15 -2.64 4.93 -10.55
N HIS A 16 -2.25 4.35 -9.42
CA HIS A 16 -3.11 4.29 -8.23
C HIS A 16 -2.29 4.39 -6.94
N ALA A 17 -2.94 4.93 -5.91
CA ALA A 17 -2.43 5.03 -4.55
C ALA A 17 -3.61 4.95 -3.56
N PHE A 18 -3.34 4.53 -2.33
CA PHE A 18 -4.29 4.62 -1.21
C PHE A 18 -3.59 5.13 0.05
N ARG A 19 -4.34 5.83 0.89
CA ARG A 19 -3.93 6.24 2.25
C ARG A 19 -4.93 5.64 3.23
N VAL A 20 -4.43 5.19 4.38
CA VAL A 20 -5.26 4.82 5.52
C VAL A 20 -5.49 6.08 6.35
N ASP A 21 -6.76 6.51 6.42
CA ASP A 21 -7.20 7.74 7.10
C ASP A 21 -7.81 7.46 8.48
N SER A 22 -7.73 6.22 8.94
CA SER A 22 -8.20 5.74 10.25
C SER A 22 -7.03 5.30 11.13
N ASP A 23 -7.26 5.19 12.44
CA ASP A 23 -6.25 4.66 13.38
C ASP A 23 -5.74 3.27 13.00
N SER A 24 -6.62 2.45 12.41
CA SER A 24 -6.25 1.14 11.89
C SER A 24 -7.13 0.75 10.70
N ALA A 25 -6.58 -0.12 9.84
CA ALA A 25 -7.31 -0.74 8.75
C ALA A 25 -6.78 -2.16 8.50
N ARG A 26 -7.67 -3.05 8.06
CA ARG A 26 -7.30 -4.38 7.53
C ARG A 26 -7.67 -4.42 6.06
N ILE A 27 -6.66 -4.57 5.21
CA ILE A 27 -6.81 -4.57 3.75
C ILE A 27 -6.39 -5.94 3.23
N LEU A 28 -7.24 -6.55 2.39
CA LEU A 28 -6.89 -7.73 1.62
C LEU A 28 -6.61 -7.31 0.18
N THR A 29 -5.36 -7.49 -0.28
CA THR A 29 -4.95 -7.22 -1.65
C THR A 29 -4.90 -8.52 -2.45
N LEU A 30 -5.59 -8.55 -3.58
CA LEU A 30 -5.55 -9.65 -4.54
C LEU A 30 -4.90 -9.13 -5.83
N THR A 31 -3.80 -9.75 -6.25
CA THR A 31 -3.05 -9.34 -7.44
C THR A 31 -3.02 -10.44 -8.49
N THR A 32 -3.32 -10.09 -9.73
CA THR A 32 -3.26 -11.00 -10.89
C THR A 32 -2.56 -10.32 -12.06
N PRO A 33 -1.66 -11.00 -12.78
CA PRO A 33 -1.10 -12.32 -12.48
C PRO A 33 -0.28 -12.32 -11.17
N ALA A 34 0.19 -13.50 -10.73
CA ALA A 34 1.03 -13.61 -9.54
C ALA A 34 2.34 -12.80 -9.68
N GLY A 35 2.99 -12.49 -8.55
CA GLY A 35 4.32 -11.83 -8.52
C GLY A 35 4.45 -10.72 -7.48
N PHE A 36 3.34 -10.08 -7.09
CA PHE A 36 3.38 -8.98 -6.10
C PHE A 36 3.90 -9.43 -4.72
N ALA A 37 3.53 -10.63 -4.27
CA ALA A 37 4.04 -11.17 -3.01
C ALA A 37 5.57 -11.40 -3.07
N ASP A 38 6.13 -11.74 -4.23
CA ASP A 38 7.57 -11.93 -4.38
C ASP A 38 8.30 -10.58 -4.38
N PHE A 39 7.71 -9.56 -5.01
CA PHE A 39 8.17 -8.18 -4.85
C PHE A 39 8.24 -7.75 -3.38
N VAL A 40 7.18 -8.00 -2.59
CA VAL A 40 7.17 -7.65 -1.14
C VAL A 40 8.30 -8.36 -0.38
N ARG A 41 8.59 -9.63 -0.69
CA ARG A 41 9.70 -10.36 -0.06
C ARG A 41 11.07 -9.82 -0.46
N THR A 42 11.24 -9.39 -1.71
CA THR A 42 12.49 -8.85 -2.23
C THR A 42 12.76 -7.43 -1.76
N ALA A 43 11.74 -6.58 -1.78
CA ALA A 43 11.82 -5.17 -1.40
C ALA A 43 11.80 -4.97 0.12
N GLY A 44 11.07 -5.81 0.85
CA GLY A 44 10.88 -5.70 2.29
C GLY A 44 11.93 -6.43 3.12
N ILE A 45 11.66 -6.48 4.42
CA ILE A 45 12.35 -7.32 5.40
C ILE A 45 11.34 -8.28 6.04
N PRO A 46 11.74 -9.50 6.40
CA PRO A 46 10.87 -10.38 7.18
C PRO A 46 10.49 -9.73 8.51
N ALA A 47 9.22 -9.84 8.88
CA ALA A 47 8.70 -9.41 10.16
C ALA A 47 7.92 -10.55 10.81
N GLU A 48 8.06 -10.68 12.13
CA GLU A 48 7.28 -11.60 12.97
C GLU A 48 6.37 -10.79 13.88
N GLY A 49 5.09 -11.18 13.97
CA GLY A 49 4.11 -10.47 14.81
C GLY A 49 3.69 -9.11 14.25
N ASP A 50 3.31 -8.21 15.15
CA ASP A 50 2.86 -6.87 14.79
C ASP A 50 4.05 -5.98 14.39
N VAL A 51 3.97 -5.39 13.19
CA VAL A 51 4.93 -4.40 12.71
C VAL A 51 4.56 -3.02 13.27
N PRO A 52 5.53 -2.19 13.74
CA PRO A 52 5.23 -0.86 14.23
C PRO A 52 4.53 0.02 13.18
N ALA A 53 3.58 0.87 13.63
CA ALA A 53 2.89 1.83 12.77
C ALA A 53 3.84 2.86 12.11
N THR A 54 5.02 3.05 12.70
CA THR A 54 6.11 3.87 12.14
C THR A 54 7.36 3.03 12.11
N TRP A 55 7.89 2.80 10.92
CA TRP A 55 9.15 2.08 10.73
C TRP A 55 9.95 2.71 9.60
N GLU A 56 11.27 2.67 9.74
CA GLU A 56 12.20 3.07 8.69
C GLU A 56 12.27 1.95 7.64
N PHE A 57 12.16 2.31 6.37
CA PHE A 57 12.29 1.37 5.27
C PHE A 57 13.24 1.91 4.20
N ASP A 58 13.96 1.01 3.53
CA ASP A 58 14.89 1.37 2.46
C ASP A 58 14.11 1.65 1.17
N LEU A 59 13.75 2.92 0.96
CA LEU A 59 13.09 3.35 -0.26
C LEU A 59 13.91 3.03 -1.52
N GLY A 60 15.25 3.11 -1.45
CA GLY A 60 16.12 2.79 -2.58
C GLY A 60 16.02 1.33 -3.01
N ARG A 61 15.96 0.41 -2.04
CA ARG A 61 15.72 -1.02 -2.27
C ARG A 61 14.34 -1.27 -2.88
N VAL A 62 13.30 -0.63 -2.37
CA VAL A 62 11.93 -0.74 -2.90
C VAL A 62 11.88 -0.29 -4.37
N MET A 63 12.42 0.89 -4.66
CA MET A 63 12.44 1.46 -6.01
C MET A 63 13.25 0.60 -6.99
N SER A 64 14.37 0.03 -6.53
CA SER A 64 15.27 -0.76 -7.38
C SER A 64 14.72 -2.17 -7.67
N ALA A 65 13.94 -2.75 -6.77
CA ALA A 65 13.32 -4.07 -6.96
C ALA A 65 12.10 -4.03 -7.88
N ALA A 66 11.33 -2.94 -7.88
CA ALA A 66 10.03 -2.84 -8.54
C ALA A 66 10.01 -3.25 -10.04
N PRO A 67 10.97 -2.85 -10.89
CA PRO A 67 10.94 -3.16 -12.32
C PRO A 67 10.99 -4.66 -12.65
N GLU A 68 11.69 -5.47 -11.83
CA GLU A 68 11.78 -6.94 -12.02
C GLU A 68 10.41 -7.62 -11.94
N TYR A 69 9.47 -7.00 -11.21
CA TYR A 69 8.12 -7.51 -10.98
C TYR A 69 7.07 -6.76 -11.81
N GLY A 70 7.48 -5.95 -12.80
CA GLY A 70 6.57 -5.18 -13.64
C GLY A 70 5.87 -4.03 -12.91
N ILE A 71 6.47 -3.52 -11.84
CA ILE A 71 5.93 -2.41 -11.05
C ILE A 71 6.73 -1.15 -11.37
N GLU A 72 6.02 -0.08 -11.74
CA GLU A 72 6.57 1.27 -11.83
C GLU A 72 6.07 2.10 -10.65
N ILE A 73 6.99 2.61 -9.83
CA ILE A 73 6.65 3.47 -8.70
C ILE A 73 6.77 4.93 -9.13
N LEU A 74 5.61 5.57 -9.33
CA LEU A 74 5.48 6.91 -9.91
C LEU A 74 5.66 8.07 -8.92
N GLY A 75 6.05 7.80 -7.67
CA GLY A 75 5.94 8.73 -6.55
C GLY A 75 6.40 10.19 -6.85
N PRO A 76 5.97 11.18 -6.05
CA PRO A 76 5.25 11.03 -4.78
C PRO A 76 3.77 10.65 -4.96
N PRO A 77 3.10 10.15 -3.91
CA PRO A 77 1.65 9.98 -3.95
C PRO A 77 0.95 11.30 -4.30
N PRO A 78 -0.25 11.26 -4.91
CA PRO A 78 -1.00 12.46 -5.28
C PRO A 78 -1.20 13.42 -4.09
N ASP A 79 -1.31 14.72 -4.38
CA ASP A 79 -1.58 15.76 -3.37
C ASP A 79 -2.72 15.34 -2.45
N ASN A 80 -2.42 15.30 -1.15
CA ASN A 80 -3.33 14.76 -0.17
C ASN A 80 -3.92 15.91 0.66
N PRO A 81 -5.23 16.19 0.59
CA PRO A 81 -5.84 17.16 1.48
C PRO A 81 -5.72 16.69 2.95
N PRO A 82 -5.77 17.63 3.91
CA PRO A 82 -5.75 17.29 5.33
C PRO A 82 -6.84 16.28 5.67
N LEU A 83 -6.54 15.39 6.62
CA LEU A 83 -7.48 14.37 7.09
C LEU A 83 -8.81 15.03 7.50
N PRO A 84 -9.96 14.49 7.10
CA PRO A 84 -11.24 14.91 7.68
C PRO A 84 -11.26 14.59 9.18
N PRO A 85 -12.08 15.28 10.00
CA PRO A 85 -12.24 14.93 11.40
C PRO A 85 -12.69 13.48 11.55
N GLU A 86 -12.20 12.82 12.60
CA GLU A 86 -12.52 11.43 12.92
C GLU A 86 -14.04 11.21 12.94
N ARG A 87 -14.49 10.10 12.34
CA ARG A 87 -15.89 9.66 12.44
C ARG A 87 -16.06 8.91 13.75
N GLU A 88 -17.10 9.24 14.51
CA GLU A 88 -17.45 8.49 15.72
C GLU A 88 -17.64 7.00 15.37
N PRO A 89 -17.13 6.06 16.19
CA PRO A 89 -17.32 4.64 15.96
C PRO A 89 -18.82 4.29 16.01
N ARG A 90 -19.27 3.49 15.04
CA ARG A 90 -20.65 2.99 14.94
C ARG A 90 -20.89 1.82 15.89
#